data_AF-A0A7S2L0W4-F1
#
_entry.id   AF-A0A7S2L0W4-F1
#
_cell.length_a   1.000
_cell.length_b   1.000
_cell.length_c   1.000
_cell.angle_alpha   90.00
_cell.angle_beta   90.00
_cell.angle_gamma   90.00
#
_symmetry.space_group_name_H-M   'P 1'
#
loop_
_entity.id
_entity.type
_entity.pdbx_description
1 polymer ?
#
loop_
_entity_poly.entity_id
_entity_poly.type
_entity_poly.pdbx_seq_one_letter_code
_entity_poly.pdbx_strand_id
1 'polypeptide(L)'
;MPLSRFNKSISGSVWSVRQLDWRLLLLYWDPEKCNMKSKCPLYVYVDGTISGDFDGRDTVFMKEMAARGYVAVTADYDDASMGYIDGCQGFERKSQKIFDDSTVGSVLHQLCQDDNNAFGHRNDVPVDCNKGVAVNGYSQGSHVTALAGNFSPLVTAGLYWGNGNRGKLCAMKYPACSMCGSMDVPCMNSNQIELPKEKRRYINGDKDSYFGACENWFGRNNRNNVIDQLQAVSGMTCPY
;
A
#
# COMPACT_ATOMS: atom_id res chain seq x y z
N MET A 1 -1.27 23.97 20.92
CA MET A 1 -2.75 23.89 20.82
C MET A 1 -3.23 22.74 21.68
N PRO A 2 -4.33 22.88 22.44
CA PRO A 2 -4.72 21.87 23.42
C PRO A 2 -5.39 20.68 22.73
N LEU A 3 -4.93 19.48 23.10
CA LEU A 3 -5.44 18.18 22.68
C LEU A 3 -6.80 17.93 23.33
N SER A 4 -7.88 17.95 22.54
CA SER A 4 -9.22 17.58 23.03
C SER A 4 -9.42 16.07 22.98
N ARG A 5 -9.73 15.47 24.14
CA ARG A 5 -10.22 14.09 24.28
C ARG A 5 -11.59 13.92 23.63
N PHE A 6 -11.84 12.80 22.96
CA PHE A 6 -13.19 12.33 22.62
C PHE A 6 -13.35 10.79 22.74
N ASN A 7 -14.62 10.39 22.72
CA ASN A 7 -15.29 9.28 23.41
C ASN A 7 -14.89 7.82 23.10
N LYS A 8 -15.14 6.96 24.10
CA LYS A 8 -15.13 5.48 24.07
C LYS A 8 -16.05 4.90 22.98
N SER A 9 -15.52 4.66 21.79
CA SER A 9 -16.05 3.72 20.79
C SER A 9 -15.09 3.74 19.61
N ILE A 10 -14.05 2.90 19.65
CA ILE A 10 -12.87 2.94 18.74
C ILE A 10 -12.19 4.31 18.81
N SER A 11 -11.04 4.42 19.48
CA SER A 11 -10.29 5.68 19.51
C SER A 11 -9.65 5.95 18.14
N GLY A 12 -10.44 6.42 17.18
CA GLY A 12 -9.93 7.01 15.95
C GLY A 12 -9.40 8.41 16.27
N SER A 13 -8.10 8.61 16.14
CA SER A 13 -7.52 9.94 16.23
C SER A 13 -6.91 10.27 14.86
N VAL A 14 -7.42 11.31 14.21
CA VAL A 14 -6.87 11.80 12.95
C VAL A 14 -5.64 12.64 13.28
N TRP A 15 -4.47 12.18 12.86
CA TRP A 15 -3.21 12.91 13.02
C TRP A 15 -2.57 13.06 11.65
N SER A 16 -2.29 14.31 11.25
CA SER A 16 -1.54 14.61 10.04
C SER A 16 -0.14 15.10 10.40
N VAL A 17 0.88 14.39 9.93
CA VAL A 17 2.29 14.82 10.03
C VAL A 17 2.77 15.14 8.63
N ARG A 18 3.10 16.40 8.37
CA ARG A 18 3.72 16.82 7.11
C ARG A 18 5.23 16.70 7.20
N GLN A 19 5.80 15.81 6.39
CA GLN A 19 7.20 15.85 6.03
C GLN A 19 7.28 15.88 4.49
N LEU A 20 8.28 16.56 3.94
CA LEU A 20 8.26 17.28 2.65
C LEU A 20 7.73 16.55 1.40
N ASP A 21 7.51 15.23 1.38
CA ASP A 21 7.03 14.47 0.21
C ASP A 21 5.93 13.40 0.49
N TRP A 22 5.49 13.23 1.73
CA TRP A 22 4.45 12.25 2.11
C TRP A 22 3.91 12.55 3.52
N ARG A 23 2.77 11.97 3.90
CA ARG A 23 2.13 12.25 5.21
C ARG A 23 1.53 11.00 5.82
N LEU A 24 1.71 10.81 7.12
CA LEU A 24 0.80 9.94 7.86
C LEU A 24 -0.53 10.68 7.98
N LEU A 25 -1.61 10.06 7.52
CA LEU A 25 -2.91 10.72 7.38
C LEU A 25 -3.90 10.27 8.46
N LEU A 26 -3.94 8.97 8.75
CA LEU A 26 -4.81 8.38 9.77
C LEU A 26 -4.05 7.33 10.55
N LEU A 27 -4.39 7.24 11.83
CA LEU A 27 -3.93 6.20 12.73
C LEU A 27 -5.12 5.68 13.54
N TYR A 28 -5.37 4.38 13.49
CA TYR A 28 -6.43 3.70 14.22
C TYR A 28 -5.85 2.55 15.02
N TRP A 29 -6.35 2.36 16.24
CA TRP A 29 -6.22 1.12 16.97
C TRP A 29 -7.42 0.96 17.90
N ASP A 30 -7.73 -0.30 18.24
CA ASP A 30 -8.73 -0.62 19.25
C ASP A 30 -8.02 -0.82 20.60
N PRO A 31 -8.25 0.04 21.62
CA PRO A 31 -7.58 -0.08 22.92
C PRO A 31 -7.92 -1.37 23.69
N GLU A 32 -9.03 -2.03 23.36
CA GLU A 32 -9.41 -3.31 23.97
C GLU A 32 -8.62 -4.49 23.37
N LYS A 33 -8.18 -4.36 22.12
CA LYS A 33 -7.37 -5.37 21.41
C LYS A 33 -5.87 -5.06 21.49
N CYS A 34 -5.54 -3.78 21.54
CA CYS A 34 -4.21 -3.26 21.33
C CYS A 34 -3.91 -2.13 22.32
N ASN A 35 -2.97 -2.35 23.24
CA ASN A 35 -2.67 -1.37 24.27
C ASN A 35 -1.18 -1.31 24.58
N MET A 36 -0.78 -0.32 25.37
CA MET A 36 0.64 -0.04 25.64
C MET A 36 1.39 -1.18 26.34
N LYS A 37 0.68 -2.10 27.01
CA LYS A 37 1.30 -3.28 27.64
C LYS A 37 1.54 -4.39 26.64
N SER A 38 0.54 -4.69 25.79
CA SER A 38 0.67 -5.77 24.83
C SER A 38 1.55 -5.35 23.65
N LYS A 39 1.41 -4.12 23.17
CA LYS A 39 1.90 -3.62 21.86
C LYS A 39 1.48 -4.53 20.70
N CYS A 40 1.43 -3.98 19.49
CA CYS A 40 0.72 -4.62 18.39
C CYS A 40 1.49 -4.56 17.08
N PRO A 41 1.26 -5.54 16.18
CA PRO A 41 1.77 -5.43 14.82
C PRO A 41 1.19 -4.19 14.13
N LEU A 42 1.94 -3.71 13.14
CA LEU A 42 1.56 -2.56 12.33
C LEU A 42 0.86 -3.02 11.06
N TYR A 43 -0.13 -2.26 10.62
CA TYR A 43 -0.76 -2.37 9.32
C TYR A 43 -0.64 -1.04 8.58
N VAL A 44 -0.11 -1.05 7.36
CA VAL A 44 0.04 0.15 6.51
C VAL A 44 -0.80 0.00 5.26
N TYR A 45 -1.70 0.95 5.01
CA TYR A 45 -2.46 1.07 3.77
C TYR A 45 -1.89 2.20 2.89
N VAL A 46 -1.84 1.97 1.57
CA VAL A 46 -1.45 2.98 0.58
C VAL A 46 -2.46 2.98 -0.56
N ASP A 47 -3.06 4.13 -0.84
CA ASP A 47 -4.12 4.26 -1.84
C ASP A 47 -3.57 4.42 -3.29
N GLY A 48 -4.47 4.46 -4.26
CA GLY A 48 -4.17 4.60 -5.68
C GLY A 48 -3.79 6.02 -6.13
N THR A 49 -3.79 6.23 -7.44
CA THR A 49 -3.44 7.50 -8.10
C THR A 49 -4.51 8.57 -7.94
N ILE A 50 -4.08 9.79 -7.59
CA ILE A 50 -4.92 10.99 -7.46
C ILE A 50 -6.13 10.70 -6.54
N SER A 51 -5.88 9.96 -5.46
CA SER A 51 -6.96 9.52 -4.56
C SER A 51 -7.33 10.58 -3.53
N GLY A 52 -6.63 11.73 -3.54
CA GLY A 52 -6.97 13.00 -2.88
C GLY A 52 -7.75 12.88 -1.57
N ASP A 53 -7.08 12.99 -0.42
CA ASP A 53 -7.64 13.00 0.94
C ASP A 53 -8.87 12.07 1.16
N PHE A 54 -8.58 10.84 1.60
CA PHE A 54 -9.50 9.87 2.20
C PHE A 54 -10.68 9.38 1.34
N ASP A 55 -10.53 8.18 0.78
CA ASP A 55 -11.68 7.39 0.31
C ASP A 55 -12.30 6.62 1.49
N GLY A 56 -13.62 6.38 1.44
CA GLY A 56 -14.32 5.53 2.40
C GLY A 56 -13.71 4.12 2.48
N ARG A 57 -13.13 3.63 1.37
CA ARG A 57 -12.39 2.36 1.31
C ARG A 57 -11.25 2.28 2.34
N ASP A 58 -10.47 3.33 2.47
CA ASP A 58 -9.31 3.39 3.36
C ASP A 58 -9.77 3.14 4.79
N THR A 59 -10.83 3.84 5.19
CA THR A 59 -11.36 3.75 6.56
C THR A 59 -11.91 2.37 6.89
N VAL A 60 -12.45 1.65 5.90
CA VAL A 60 -12.96 0.28 6.10
C VAL A 60 -11.80 -0.65 6.43
N PHE A 61 -10.77 -0.73 5.59
CA PHE A 61 -9.64 -1.61 5.85
C PHE A 61 -8.93 -1.27 7.17
N MET A 62 -8.77 0.02 7.44
CA MET A 62 -8.11 0.52 8.64
C MET A 62 -8.86 0.09 9.92
N LYS A 63 -10.19 0.25 9.94
CA LYS A 63 -11.02 -0.18 11.08
C LYS A 63 -11.03 -1.69 11.25
N GLU A 64 -11.12 -2.45 10.15
CA GLU A 64 -11.09 -3.91 10.18
C GLU A 64 -9.78 -4.44 10.76
N MET A 65 -8.65 -3.85 10.38
CA MET A 65 -7.34 -4.25 10.90
C MET A 65 -7.15 -3.83 12.36
N ALA A 66 -7.64 -2.64 12.74
CA ALA A 66 -7.65 -2.22 14.14
C ALA A 66 -8.47 -3.16 15.03
N ALA A 67 -9.66 -3.59 14.57
CA ALA A 67 -10.51 -4.56 15.27
C ALA A 67 -9.86 -5.96 15.40
N ARG A 68 -8.90 -6.27 14.52
CA ARG A 68 -8.07 -7.50 14.57
C ARG A 68 -6.82 -7.35 15.45
N GLY A 69 -6.63 -6.21 16.09
CA GLY A 69 -5.52 -5.96 17.02
C GLY A 69 -4.25 -5.42 16.37
N TYR A 70 -4.35 -4.78 15.20
CA TYR A 70 -3.25 -4.02 14.61
C TYR A 70 -3.33 -2.55 15.02
N VAL A 71 -2.18 -1.87 15.04
CA VAL A 71 -2.15 -0.42 14.80
C VAL A 71 -2.24 -0.23 13.29
N ALA A 72 -3.26 0.44 12.81
CA ALA A 72 -3.51 0.65 11.39
C ALA A 72 -3.18 2.10 11.01
N VAL A 73 -2.38 2.30 9.97
CA VAL A 73 -1.99 3.61 9.44
C VAL A 73 -2.22 3.70 7.93
N THR A 74 -2.55 4.87 7.42
CA THR A 74 -2.55 5.15 5.98
C THR A 74 -1.53 6.25 5.66
N ALA A 75 -0.83 6.07 4.56
CA ALA A 75 0.23 6.96 4.10
C ALA A 75 -0.20 7.69 2.82
N ASP A 76 -0.25 9.02 2.90
CA ASP A 76 -0.24 9.89 1.72
C ASP A 76 1.14 9.80 1.06
N TYR A 77 1.20 9.94 -0.24
CA TYR A 77 2.45 10.02 -0.99
C TYR A 77 2.22 10.89 -2.23
N ASP A 78 3.29 11.27 -2.93
CA ASP A 78 3.13 11.82 -4.28
C ASP A 78 2.51 10.74 -5.18
N ASP A 79 1.19 10.74 -5.29
CA ASP A 79 0.36 9.78 -5.99
C ASP A 79 0.04 10.22 -7.43
N ALA A 80 0.72 11.27 -7.91
CA ALA A 80 0.52 11.80 -9.25
C ALA A 80 0.68 10.70 -10.30
N SER A 81 -0.13 10.77 -11.36
CA SER A 81 -0.10 9.81 -12.48
C SER A 81 1.26 9.76 -13.18
N MET A 82 2.09 10.80 -13.06
CA MET A 82 3.49 10.79 -13.51
C MET A 82 4.31 9.67 -12.86
N GLY A 83 3.91 9.18 -11.68
CA GLY A 83 4.56 8.03 -11.05
C GLY A 83 4.55 6.75 -11.90
N TYR A 84 3.61 6.63 -12.82
CA TYR A 84 3.59 5.55 -13.81
C TYR A 84 4.54 5.79 -15.01
N ILE A 85 4.88 7.05 -15.31
CA ILE A 85 5.82 7.43 -16.39
C ILE A 85 7.26 7.08 -15.99
N ASP A 86 7.61 7.25 -14.72
CA ASP A 86 8.92 6.90 -14.18
C ASP A 86 9.15 5.38 -14.04
N GLY A 87 8.10 4.58 -14.27
CA GLY A 87 8.12 3.12 -14.19
C GLY A 87 8.66 2.62 -12.85
N CYS A 88 9.56 1.64 -12.91
CA CYS A 88 10.09 1.00 -11.71
C CYS A 88 10.83 1.94 -10.77
N GLN A 89 11.62 2.87 -11.30
CA GLN A 89 12.35 3.81 -10.45
C GLN A 89 11.39 4.73 -9.68
N GLY A 90 10.25 5.09 -10.28
CA GLY A 90 9.20 5.85 -9.61
C GLY A 90 8.63 5.07 -8.42
N PHE A 91 8.29 3.80 -8.63
CA PHE A 91 7.74 2.93 -7.58
C PHE A 91 8.73 2.63 -6.46
N GLU A 92 9.97 2.33 -6.81
CA GLU A 92 11.03 2.07 -5.84
C GLU A 92 11.26 3.28 -4.94
N ARG A 93 11.39 4.49 -5.52
CA ARG A 93 11.55 5.73 -4.72
C ARG A 93 10.37 5.97 -3.79
N LYS A 94 9.13 5.78 -4.27
CA LYS A 94 7.92 5.96 -3.46
C LYS A 94 7.86 4.94 -2.32
N SER A 95 8.15 3.68 -2.63
CA SER A 95 8.19 2.60 -1.63
C SER A 95 9.27 2.86 -0.59
N GLN A 96 10.47 3.25 -1.00
CA GLN A 96 11.57 3.60 -0.09
C GLN A 96 11.15 4.71 0.88
N LYS A 97 10.57 5.81 0.38
CA LYS A 97 10.17 6.95 1.22
C LYS A 97 9.15 6.57 2.31
N ILE A 98 8.32 5.56 2.07
CA ILE A 98 7.32 5.08 3.05
C ILE A 98 7.91 4.00 3.96
N PHE A 99 8.62 3.02 3.39
CA PHE A 99 8.92 1.75 4.04
C PHE A 99 10.37 1.53 4.46
N ASP A 100 11.33 2.36 4.02
CA ASP A 100 12.72 2.21 4.45
C ASP A 100 12.88 2.66 5.91
N ASP A 101 12.98 1.71 6.84
CA ASP A 101 13.04 1.99 8.27
C ASP A 101 14.36 2.64 8.72
N SER A 102 15.38 2.63 7.86
CA SER A 102 16.62 3.38 8.07
C SER A 102 16.51 4.85 7.64
N THR A 103 15.56 5.17 6.75
CA THR A 103 15.36 6.54 6.26
C THR A 103 14.62 7.36 7.31
N VAL A 104 15.35 8.28 7.95
CA VAL A 104 14.77 9.24 8.88
C VAL A 104 13.62 9.97 8.21
N GLY A 105 12.49 9.92 8.89
CA GLY A 105 11.25 10.42 8.37
C GLY A 105 10.32 9.30 7.97
N SER A 106 10.71 8.20 7.31
CA SER A 106 9.77 7.21 6.73
C SER A 106 8.67 6.74 7.70
N VAL A 107 7.55 6.21 7.19
CA VAL A 107 6.46 5.71 8.05
C VAL A 107 6.96 4.64 9.00
N LEU A 108 7.78 3.69 8.51
CA LEU A 108 8.34 2.66 9.38
C LEU A 108 9.37 3.24 10.34
N HIS A 109 10.25 4.16 9.91
CA HIS A 109 11.18 4.80 10.83
C HIS A 109 10.44 5.50 11.98
N GLN A 110 9.44 6.32 11.63
CA GLN A 110 8.64 7.09 12.57
C GLN A 110 7.87 6.26 13.58
N LEU A 111 7.39 5.06 13.19
CA LEU A 111 6.56 4.22 14.05
C LEU A 111 7.35 3.11 14.75
N CYS A 112 8.45 2.65 14.14
CA CYS A 112 9.17 1.45 14.56
C CYS A 112 10.56 1.71 15.15
N GLN A 113 11.21 2.83 14.82
CA GLN A 113 12.62 3.08 15.17
C GLN A 113 12.81 4.37 16.00
N ASP A 114 12.00 5.40 15.77
CA ASP A 114 12.18 6.70 16.39
C ASP A 114 11.58 6.74 17.81
N ASP A 115 12.40 6.48 18.82
CA ASP A 115 12.08 6.60 20.25
C ASP A 115 11.70 8.04 20.68
N ASN A 116 12.03 9.04 19.87
CA ASN A 116 11.79 10.46 20.16
C ASN A 116 10.59 11.04 19.39
N ASN A 117 10.01 10.29 18.46
CA ASN A 117 8.84 10.72 17.71
C ASN A 117 7.61 10.79 18.63
N ALA A 118 6.76 11.80 18.46
CA ALA A 118 5.46 11.84 19.13
C ALA A 118 4.53 10.68 18.69
N PHE A 119 4.83 10.02 17.57
CA PHE A 119 3.99 8.97 16.98
C PHE A 119 4.56 7.55 17.12
N GLY A 120 5.85 7.40 17.42
CA GLY A 120 6.53 6.12 17.63
C GLY A 120 7.18 6.06 19.01
N HIS A 121 7.15 4.89 19.64
CA HIS A 121 7.89 4.51 20.86
C HIS A 121 7.77 5.38 22.14
N ARG A 122 7.24 6.61 22.12
CA ARG A 122 7.00 7.47 23.31
C ARG A 122 5.85 7.04 24.21
N ASN A 123 5.43 5.78 24.11
CA ASN A 123 4.29 5.20 24.83
C ASN A 123 2.90 5.76 24.48
N ASP A 124 2.75 6.53 23.41
CA ASP A 124 1.46 7.10 23.00
C ASP A 124 0.74 6.26 21.93
N VAL A 125 1.49 5.43 21.19
CA VAL A 125 0.96 4.48 20.19
C VAL A 125 1.43 3.07 20.54
N PRO A 126 0.52 2.08 20.69
CA PRO A 126 0.85 0.72 21.11
C PRO A 126 1.38 -0.15 19.95
N VAL A 127 2.38 0.33 19.21
CA VAL A 127 2.98 -0.41 18.08
C VAL A 127 4.28 -1.12 18.50
N ASP A 128 4.49 -2.31 17.98
CA ASP A 128 5.73 -3.08 18.03
C ASP A 128 5.93 -3.78 16.68
N CYS A 129 6.73 -3.17 15.82
CA CYS A 129 6.95 -3.66 14.46
C CYS A 129 7.72 -4.98 14.41
N ASN A 130 8.36 -5.42 15.51
CA ASN A 130 8.98 -6.74 15.59
C ASN A 130 7.94 -7.87 15.58
N LYS A 131 6.67 -7.56 15.85
CA LYS A 131 5.54 -8.48 15.66
C LYS A 131 5.12 -8.60 14.18
N GLY A 132 5.76 -7.84 13.31
CA GLY A 132 5.52 -7.80 11.88
C GLY A 132 4.71 -6.59 11.44
N VAL A 133 4.96 -6.21 10.19
CA VAL A 133 4.25 -5.17 9.46
C VAL A 133 3.48 -5.83 8.31
N ALA A 134 2.16 -5.65 8.30
CA ALA A 134 1.31 -6.01 7.19
C ALA A 134 1.10 -4.79 6.28
N VAL A 135 1.29 -4.96 4.98
CA VAL A 135 1.06 -3.89 4.00
C VAL A 135 -0.13 -4.21 3.10
N ASN A 136 -0.87 -3.19 2.71
CA ASN A 136 -1.96 -3.31 1.75
C ASN A 136 -1.96 -2.10 0.82
N GLY A 137 -2.16 -2.33 -0.47
CA GLY A 137 -2.22 -1.24 -1.43
C GLY A 137 -3.24 -1.46 -2.53
N TYR A 138 -3.80 -0.35 -3.02
CA TYR A 138 -4.76 -0.33 -4.11
C TYR A 138 -4.17 0.36 -5.35
N SER A 139 -4.32 -0.26 -6.52
CA SER A 139 -3.87 0.29 -7.81
C SER A 139 -2.39 0.72 -7.77
N GLN A 140 -2.09 2.01 -7.89
CA GLN A 140 -0.72 2.53 -7.75
C GLN A 140 -0.10 2.20 -6.37
N GLY A 141 -0.85 2.35 -5.29
CA GLY A 141 -0.42 1.99 -3.94
C GLY A 141 -0.12 0.49 -3.80
N SER A 142 -0.75 -0.35 -4.62
CA SER A 142 -0.40 -1.77 -4.69
C SER A 142 1.01 -2.01 -5.21
N HIS A 143 1.47 -1.22 -6.19
CA HIS A 143 2.83 -1.33 -6.72
C HIS A 143 3.86 -0.84 -5.70
N VAL A 144 3.53 0.27 -5.03
CA VAL A 144 4.35 0.83 -3.95
C VAL A 144 4.49 -0.17 -2.80
N THR A 145 3.38 -0.72 -2.29
CA THR A 145 3.43 -1.70 -1.19
C THR A 145 4.02 -3.05 -1.56
N ALA A 146 3.93 -3.48 -2.84
CA ALA A 146 4.57 -4.72 -3.28
C ALA A 146 6.09 -4.70 -3.06
N LEU A 147 6.72 -3.53 -3.19
CA LEU A 147 8.15 -3.34 -2.99
C LEU A 147 8.55 -3.07 -1.53
N ALA A 148 7.60 -2.99 -0.59
CA ALA A 148 7.88 -2.58 0.79
C ALA A 148 8.93 -3.48 1.46
N GLY A 149 8.85 -4.80 1.24
CA GLY A 149 9.81 -5.76 1.78
C GLY A 149 11.24 -5.61 1.25
N ASN A 150 11.42 -4.95 0.10
CA ASN A 150 12.75 -4.67 -0.44
C ASN A 150 13.49 -3.59 0.39
N PHE A 151 12.76 -2.81 1.18
CA PHE A 151 13.30 -1.69 1.96
C PHE A 151 13.26 -1.92 3.46
N SER A 152 12.48 -2.88 3.95
CA SER A 152 12.50 -3.24 5.36
C SER A 152 12.15 -4.70 5.61
N PRO A 153 12.97 -5.43 6.40
CA PRO A 153 12.67 -6.81 6.80
C PRO A 153 11.51 -6.91 7.79
N LEU A 154 11.01 -5.79 8.31
CA LEU A 154 9.85 -5.76 9.21
C LEU A 154 8.53 -6.10 8.49
N VAL A 155 8.49 -5.99 7.17
CA VAL A 155 7.33 -6.34 6.35
C VAL A 155 7.19 -7.87 6.26
N THR A 156 6.10 -8.40 6.78
CA THR A 156 5.89 -9.86 6.91
C THR A 156 4.67 -10.39 6.16
N ALA A 157 3.79 -9.52 5.66
CA ALA A 157 2.63 -9.90 4.87
C ALA A 157 2.20 -8.75 3.93
N GLY A 158 1.67 -9.11 2.76
CA GLY A 158 1.23 -8.13 1.75
C GLY A 158 -0.08 -8.50 1.07
N LEU A 159 -0.96 -7.52 0.91
CA LEU A 159 -2.22 -7.61 0.16
C LEU A 159 -2.26 -6.56 -0.95
N TYR A 160 -2.48 -6.97 -2.19
CA TYR A 160 -2.21 -6.15 -3.36
C TYR A 160 -3.40 -6.17 -4.31
N TRP A 161 -4.09 -5.03 -4.46
CA TRP A 161 -5.27 -4.90 -5.30
C TRP A 161 -4.97 -4.18 -6.60
N GLY A 162 -5.37 -4.75 -7.75
CA GLY A 162 -5.20 -4.10 -9.05
C GLY A 162 -3.73 -3.83 -9.37
N ASN A 163 -2.92 -4.88 -9.34
CA ASN A 163 -1.48 -4.84 -9.61
C ASN A 163 -1.18 -5.58 -10.92
N GLY A 164 -0.08 -5.20 -11.58
CA GLY A 164 0.44 -5.90 -12.74
C GLY A 164 1.87 -5.49 -13.05
N ASN A 165 2.56 -6.27 -13.87
CA ASN A 165 3.90 -5.93 -14.36
C ASN A 165 3.88 -5.21 -15.71
N ARG A 166 2.69 -5.09 -16.33
CA ARG A 166 2.45 -4.40 -17.59
C ARG A 166 1.11 -3.68 -17.56
N GLY A 167 0.97 -2.56 -18.26
CA GLY A 167 -0.29 -1.83 -18.31
C GLY A 167 -0.46 -1.02 -19.59
N LYS A 168 -1.69 -0.58 -19.85
CA LYS A 168 -2.01 0.34 -20.95
C LYS A 168 -2.56 1.65 -20.36
N LEU A 169 -1.78 2.74 -20.47
CA LEU A 169 -2.08 4.04 -19.85
C LEU A 169 -3.40 4.68 -20.32
N CYS A 170 -3.86 4.32 -21.51
CA CYS A 170 -5.10 4.81 -22.11
C CYS A 170 -6.39 4.29 -21.45
N ALA A 171 -6.32 3.20 -20.67
CA ALA A 171 -7.48 2.61 -20.00
C ALA A 171 -8.16 3.56 -19.00
N MET A 172 -7.51 4.67 -18.66
CA MET A 172 -8.05 5.72 -17.80
C MET A 172 -8.96 6.72 -18.53
N LYS A 173 -8.91 6.82 -19.88
CA LYS A 173 -9.55 7.95 -20.60
C LYS A 173 -10.18 7.63 -21.95
N TYR A 174 -9.84 6.51 -22.60
CA TYR A 174 -10.31 6.23 -23.96
C TYR A 174 -10.88 4.81 -24.11
N PRO A 175 -11.99 4.64 -24.86
CA PRO A 175 -12.57 3.32 -25.15
C PRO A 175 -11.81 2.52 -26.22
N ALA A 176 -10.85 3.15 -26.92
CA ALA A 176 -10.11 2.55 -28.03
C ALA A 176 -8.61 2.49 -27.73
N CYS A 177 -8.00 1.34 -28.03
CA CYS A 177 -6.67 1.01 -27.51
C CYS A 177 -5.52 1.29 -28.51
N SER A 178 -5.84 2.02 -29.57
CA SER A 178 -4.93 2.39 -30.66
C SER A 178 -4.00 3.57 -30.35
N MET A 179 -4.24 4.31 -29.26
CA MET A 179 -3.41 5.45 -28.82
C MET A 179 -2.72 5.19 -27.47
N CYS A 180 -2.51 3.91 -27.11
CA CYS A 180 -2.04 3.54 -25.78
C CYS A 180 -0.51 3.50 -25.69
N GLY A 181 0.04 4.30 -24.78
CA GLY A 181 1.35 4.00 -24.19
C GLY A 181 1.28 2.69 -23.40
N SER A 182 2.28 1.83 -23.58
CA SER A 182 2.53 0.71 -22.67
C SER A 182 3.29 1.22 -21.46
N MET A 183 3.01 0.64 -20.31
CA MET A 183 3.80 0.82 -19.11
C MET A 183 4.29 -0.55 -18.68
N ASP A 184 5.59 -0.80 -18.82
CA ASP A 184 6.21 -2.04 -18.36
C ASP A 184 6.94 -1.75 -17.04
N VAL A 185 6.61 -2.50 -16.00
CA VAL A 185 7.16 -2.35 -14.65
C VAL A 185 7.70 -3.70 -14.16
N PRO A 186 8.83 -4.17 -14.74
CA PRO A 186 9.39 -5.50 -14.45
C PRO A 186 9.84 -5.68 -12.99
N CYS A 187 10.07 -4.61 -12.23
CA CYS A 187 10.26 -4.63 -10.78
C CYS A 187 9.07 -5.24 -10.01
N MET A 188 7.88 -5.32 -10.62
CA MET A 188 6.73 -6.02 -10.03
C MET A 188 6.79 -7.54 -10.23
N ASN A 189 7.70 -8.05 -11.07
CA ASN A 189 7.84 -9.49 -11.26
C ASN A 189 8.18 -10.15 -9.92
N SER A 190 7.64 -11.34 -9.70
CA SER A 190 7.76 -12.04 -8.42
C SER A 190 9.19 -12.23 -7.91
N ASN A 191 10.16 -12.36 -8.83
CA ASN A 191 11.59 -12.51 -8.54
C ASN A 191 12.31 -11.18 -8.19
N GLN A 192 11.61 -10.04 -8.24
CA GLN A 192 12.11 -8.73 -7.83
C GLN A 192 11.50 -8.26 -6.49
N ILE A 193 10.54 -9.02 -5.95
CA ILE A 193 9.87 -8.72 -4.69
C ILE A 193 10.45 -9.61 -3.59
N GLU A 194 11.03 -8.98 -2.57
CA GLU A 194 11.76 -9.65 -1.48
C GLU A 194 10.85 -10.41 -0.53
N LEU A 195 9.68 -9.85 -0.18
CA LEU A 195 8.70 -10.51 0.69
C LEU A 195 8.37 -11.90 0.11
N PRO A 196 8.43 -13.04 0.81
CA PRO A 196 8.22 -14.36 0.19
C PRO A 196 6.84 -14.57 -0.46
N LYS A 197 6.73 -15.42 -1.49
CA LYS A 197 5.50 -15.59 -2.30
C LYS A 197 4.29 -16.01 -1.46
N GLU A 198 4.49 -16.90 -0.49
CA GLU A 198 3.49 -17.41 0.45
C GLU A 198 3.00 -16.35 1.47
N LYS A 199 3.68 -15.20 1.54
CA LYS A 199 3.32 -14.05 2.36
C LYS A 199 2.63 -12.94 1.55
N ARG A 200 2.45 -13.14 0.25
CA ARG A 200 1.82 -12.18 -0.67
C ARG A 200 0.44 -12.68 -1.09
N ARG A 201 -0.53 -11.78 -1.18
CA ARG A 201 -1.82 -12.04 -1.83
C ARG A 201 -2.10 -10.94 -2.84
N TYR A 202 -2.26 -11.33 -4.09
CA TYR A 202 -2.69 -10.43 -5.16
C TYR A 202 -4.15 -10.70 -5.51
N ILE A 203 -4.93 -9.63 -5.67
CA ILE A 203 -6.32 -9.69 -6.07
C ILE A 203 -6.50 -8.72 -7.24
N ASN A 204 -7.04 -9.25 -8.33
CA ASN A 204 -7.36 -8.42 -9.49
C ASN A 204 -8.73 -8.80 -10.05
N GLY A 205 -9.44 -7.81 -10.61
CA GLY A 205 -10.70 -8.03 -11.29
C GLY A 205 -10.46 -8.66 -12.66
N ASP A 206 -11.24 -9.68 -13.01
CA ASP A 206 -11.18 -10.34 -14.33
C ASP A 206 -11.47 -9.39 -15.52
N LYS A 207 -12.07 -8.25 -15.22
CA LYS A 207 -12.35 -7.14 -16.14
C LYS A 207 -11.50 -5.90 -15.86
N ASP A 208 -10.38 -6.00 -15.17
CA ASP A 208 -9.46 -4.88 -15.02
C ASP A 208 -8.92 -4.49 -16.41
N SER A 209 -9.28 -3.30 -16.91
CA SER A 209 -8.86 -2.84 -18.24
C SER A 209 -7.43 -2.28 -18.25
N TYR A 210 -6.90 -1.91 -17.09
CA TYR A 210 -5.58 -1.31 -16.95
C TYR A 210 -4.50 -2.40 -16.98
N PHE A 211 -4.66 -3.45 -16.18
CA PHE A 211 -3.75 -4.59 -16.05
C PHE A 211 -4.26 -5.86 -16.76
N GLY A 212 -5.50 -5.89 -17.25
CA GLY A 212 -5.97 -6.95 -18.16
C GLY A 212 -5.78 -6.63 -19.63
N ALA A 213 -5.37 -5.39 -19.96
CA ALA A 213 -5.14 -4.83 -21.29
C ALA A 213 -6.22 -5.14 -22.36
N CYS A 214 -6.58 -4.12 -23.13
CA CYS A 214 -7.40 -4.33 -24.31
C CYS A 214 -6.70 -5.26 -25.31
N GLU A 215 -7.33 -6.36 -25.70
CA GLU A 215 -6.78 -7.23 -26.74
C GLU A 215 -6.93 -6.68 -28.15
N ASN A 216 -7.85 -5.73 -28.37
CA ASN A 216 -8.16 -5.22 -29.70
C ASN A 216 -8.66 -3.78 -29.69
N TRP A 217 -8.81 -3.23 -30.90
CA TRP A 217 -9.23 -1.86 -31.20
C TRP A 217 -10.51 -1.41 -30.46
N PHE A 218 -11.36 -2.38 -30.06
CA PHE A 218 -12.67 -2.14 -29.44
C PHE A 218 -12.70 -2.26 -27.90
N GLY A 219 -11.54 -2.34 -27.24
CA GLY A 219 -11.47 -2.18 -25.78
C GLY A 219 -12.01 -3.36 -24.98
N ARG A 220 -12.01 -4.59 -25.52
CA ARG A 220 -12.39 -5.76 -24.73
C ARG A 220 -11.26 -6.19 -23.80
N ASN A 221 -11.57 -6.24 -22.51
CA ASN A 221 -10.71 -6.80 -21.48
C ASN A 221 -10.53 -8.30 -21.73
N ASN A 222 -9.31 -8.80 -21.57
CA ASN A 222 -9.05 -10.23 -21.64
C ASN A 222 -8.69 -10.76 -20.24
N ARG A 223 -9.51 -11.71 -19.77
CA ARG A 223 -9.31 -12.38 -18.48
C ARG A 223 -7.98 -13.12 -18.39
N ASN A 224 -7.51 -13.73 -19.48
CA ASN A 224 -6.23 -14.44 -19.51
C ASN A 224 -5.06 -13.48 -19.31
N ASN A 225 -5.10 -12.28 -19.86
CA ASN A 225 -4.07 -11.27 -19.58
C ASN A 225 -4.03 -10.91 -18.09
N VAL A 226 -5.19 -10.72 -17.44
CA VAL A 226 -5.25 -10.49 -15.98
C VAL A 226 -4.61 -11.67 -15.23
N ILE A 227 -4.91 -12.90 -15.65
CA ILE A 227 -4.33 -14.12 -15.07
C ILE A 227 -2.81 -14.14 -15.27
N ASP A 228 -2.32 -13.89 -16.48
CA ASP A 228 -0.89 -13.88 -16.81
C ASP A 228 -0.14 -12.83 -15.98
N GLN A 229 -0.73 -11.64 -15.78
CA GLN A 229 -0.16 -10.61 -14.92
C GLN A 229 -0.13 -11.05 -13.46
N LEU A 230 -1.23 -11.61 -12.95
CA LEU A 230 -1.29 -12.16 -11.59
C LEU A 230 -0.23 -13.24 -11.39
N GLN A 231 -0.04 -14.14 -12.36
CA GLN A 231 1.01 -15.17 -12.31
C GLN A 231 2.41 -14.54 -12.32
N ALA A 232 2.63 -13.50 -13.11
CA ALA A 232 3.93 -12.83 -13.17
C ALA A 232 4.30 -12.10 -11.86
N VAL A 233 3.36 -11.35 -11.26
CA VAL A 233 3.62 -10.59 -10.03
C VAL A 233 3.63 -11.47 -8.78
N SER A 234 2.75 -12.47 -8.72
CA SER A 234 2.70 -13.39 -7.58
C SER A 234 3.77 -14.48 -7.66
N GLY A 235 4.14 -14.89 -8.87
CA GLY A 235 4.99 -16.06 -9.12
C GLY A 235 4.31 -17.37 -8.75
N MET A 236 2.99 -17.36 -8.58
CA MET A 236 2.12 -18.51 -8.37
C MET A 236 1.43 -18.89 -9.68
N THR A 237 1.14 -20.17 -9.86
CA THR A 237 0.29 -20.63 -10.95
C THR A 237 -1.18 -20.54 -10.53
N CYS A 238 -2.04 -20.00 -11.40
CA CYS A 238 -3.48 -20.05 -11.17
C CYS A 238 -4.00 -21.36 -11.77
N PRO A 239 -4.56 -22.30 -10.98
CA PRO A 239 -5.22 -23.46 -11.55
C PRO A 239 -6.44 -22.98 -12.36
N TYR A 240 -6.53 -23.44 -13.61
CA TYR A 240 -7.62 -23.15 -14.53
C TYR A 240 -8.90 -23.90 -14.17
#